data_AF-K2ENT9-F1
#
_entry.id   AF-K2ENT9-F1
#
_cell.length_a   1.000
_cell.length_b   1.000
_cell.length_c   1.000
_cell.angle_alpha   90.00
_cell.angle_beta   90.00
_cell.angle_gamma   90.00
#
_symmetry.space_group_name_H-M   'P 1'
#
loop_
_entity.id
_entity.type
_entity.pdbx_description
1 polymer ?
#
loop_
_entity_poly.entity_id
_entity_poly.type
_entity_poly.pdbx_seq_one_letter_code
_entity_poly.pdbx_strand_id
1 'polypeptide(L)'
;MKNKLLLLIKMNKIETLCVFFISLLVVATVFINIRKQMEVDHSKIPPKVELSSSFQKWITNLRNKGVQLEADEFTLVEENEIYNTKWMKIYSMDEPGMAEELDRVLLENRNQAKVIYAPSDRHFIDFSNKERYGYQSNEVRLYGLKEDKIIDAKVVDCSVRGNCYYDRGYFLDNDVFVVTEVSRNITKHDETVPACLPSETCTYSFKLHLVDLNRNSRIIYESTPFDAVLDKLIPEL
;
A
#
# COMPACT_ATOMS: atom_id res chain seq x y z
N MET A 1 8.60 -64.27 14.16
CA MET A 1 8.92 -62.83 14.18
C MET A 1 8.75 -62.30 12.75
N LYS A 2 8.04 -61.18 12.58
CA LYS A 2 7.49 -60.60 11.33
C LYS A 2 6.03 -60.99 11.01
N ASN A 3 5.11 -60.32 11.69
CA ASN A 3 3.84 -59.90 11.10
C ASN A 3 3.58 -58.48 11.61
N LYS A 4 4.06 -57.49 10.87
CA LYS A 4 3.67 -56.10 11.03
C LYS A 4 3.47 -55.51 9.64
N LEU A 5 2.33 -54.83 9.51
CA LEU A 5 2.07 -53.77 8.54
C LEU A 5 1.92 -54.22 7.08
N LEU A 6 0.68 -54.49 6.67
CA LEU A 6 0.08 -53.86 5.49
C LEU A 6 -1.43 -54.12 5.51
N LEU A 7 -2.14 -53.31 6.30
CA LEU A 7 -3.60 -53.23 6.25
C LEU A 7 -3.96 -52.34 5.04
N LEU A 8 -3.86 -52.93 3.84
CA LEU A 8 -4.46 -52.36 2.63
C LEU A 8 -5.96 -52.63 2.74
N ILE A 9 -6.70 -51.65 3.26
CA ILE A 9 -8.16 -51.67 3.24
C ILE A 9 -8.57 -51.56 1.77
N LYS A 10 -9.04 -52.68 1.21
CA LYS A 10 -9.53 -52.75 -0.16
C LYS A 10 -10.92 -52.12 -0.18
N MET A 11 -10.97 -50.78 -0.26
CA MET A 11 -12.22 -50.04 -0.34
C MET A 11 -13.01 -50.45 -1.58
N ASN A 12 -14.31 -50.65 -1.41
CA ASN A 12 -15.19 -50.99 -2.53
C ASN A 12 -15.35 -49.76 -3.46
N LYS A 13 -15.63 -49.97 -4.75
CA LYS A 13 -15.74 -48.87 -5.74
C LYS A 13 -16.69 -47.75 -5.29
N ILE A 14 -17.75 -48.12 -4.58
CA ILE A 14 -18.75 -47.19 -4.01
C ILE A 14 -18.13 -46.34 -2.89
N GLU A 15 -17.35 -46.93 -1.99
CA GLU A 15 -16.71 -46.21 -0.87
C GLU A 15 -15.66 -45.23 -1.38
N THR A 16 -14.88 -45.63 -2.40
CA THR A 16 -13.91 -44.73 -3.06
C THR A 16 -14.61 -43.55 -3.74
N LEU A 17 -15.76 -43.80 -4.38
CA LEU A 17 -16.58 -42.74 -4.99
C LEU A 17 -17.12 -41.78 -3.92
N CYS A 18 -17.62 -42.29 -2.80
CA CYS A 18 -18.12 -41.48 -1.68
C CYS A 18 -17.02 -40.60 -1.08
N VAL A 19 -15.83 -41.15 -0.82
CA VAL A 19 -14.70 -40.37 -0.30
C VAL A 19 -14.26 -39.28 -1.27
N PHE A 20 -14.26 -39.56 -2.58
CA PHE A 20 -13.98 -38.56 -3.60
C PHE A 20 -15.00 -37.41 -3.57
N PHE A 21 -16.30 -37.71 -3.53
CA PHE A 21 -17.34 -36.68 -3.44
C PHE A 21 -17.26 -35.86 -2.15
N ILE A 22 -17.01 -36.50 -1.00
CA ILE A 22 -16.82 -35.79 0.27
C ILE A 22 -15.61 -34.85 0.17
N SER A 23 -14.49 -35.32 -0.39
CA SER A 23 -13.29 -34.50 -0.56
C SER A 23 -13.57 -33.29 -1.48
N LEU A 24 -14.31 -33.51 -2.56
CA LEU A 24 -14.70 -32.44 -3.50
C LEU A 24 -15.62 -31.41 -2.84
N LEU A 25 -16.57 -31.85 -2.00
CA LEU A 25 -17.44 -30.97 -1.22
C LEU A 25 -16.65 -30.15 -0.18
N VAL A 26 -15.68 -30.76 0.50
CA VAL A 26 -14.82 -30.05 1.46
C VAL A 26 -13.99 -28.98 0.73
N VAL A 27 -13.34 -29.33 -0.39
CA VAL A 27 -12.57 -28.37 -1.19
C VAL A 27 -13.46 -27.23 -1.70
N ALA A 28 -14.66 -27.54 -2.22
CA ALA A 28 -15.60 -26.53 -2.69
C ALA A 28 -16.07 -25.59 -1.56
N THR A 29 -16.35 -26.14 -0.37
CA THR A 29 -16.77 -25.34 0.81
C THR A 29 -15.64 -24.42 1.28
N VAL A 30 -14.41 -24.94 1.35
CA VAL A 30 -13.23 -24.14 1.69
C VAL A 30 -13.01 -23.03 0.65
N PHE A 31 -13.10 -23.35 -0.64
CA PHE A 31 -12.96 -22.37 -1.72
C PHE A 31 -14.03 -21.28 -1.65
N ILE A 32 -15.30 -21.63 -1.43
CA ILE A 32 -16.40 -20.66 -1.27
C ILE A 32 -16.15 -19.75 -0.06
N ASN A 33 -15.72 -20.32 1.07
CA ASN A 33 -15.42 -19.54 2.27
C ASN A 33 -14.24 -18.58 2.04
N ILE A 34 -13.17 -19.04 1.39
CA ILE A 34 -12.03 -18.19 1.03
C ILE A 34 -12.48 -17.04 0.13
N ARG A 35 -13.25 -17.34 -0.93
CA ARG A 35 -13.74 -16.33 -1.85
C ARG A 35 -14.63 -15.30 -1.16
N LYS A 36 -15.54 -15.75 -0.31
CA LYS A 36 -16.44 -14.87 0.46
C LYS A 36 -15.66 -14.01 1.44
N GLN A 37 -14.62 -14.56 2.06
CA GLN A 37 -13.72 -13.81 2.94
C GLN A 37 -12.95 -12.75 2.14
N MET A 38 -12.41 -13.09 0.97
CA MET A 38 -11.75 -12.12 0.09
C MET A 38 -12.68 -10.99 -0.37
N GLU A 39 -13.93 -11.31 -0.75
CA GLU A 39 -14.92 -10.27 -1.11
C GLU A 39 -15.21 -9.32 0.06
N VAL A 40 -15.27 -9.83 1.29
CA VAL A 40 -15.42 -8.99 2.49
C VAL A 40 -14.15 -8.17 2.75
N ASP A 41 -12.98 -8.79 2.69
CA ASP A 41 -11.69 -8.14 2.96
C ASP A 41 -11.32 -7.09 1.89
N HIS A 42 -11.84 -7.23 0.67
CA HIS A 42 -11.62 -6.29 -0.43
C HIS A 42 -12.70 -5.19 -0.50
N SER A 43 -13.81 -5.35 0.24
CA SER A 43 -14.89 -4.35 0.26
C SER A 43 -14.59 -3.14 1.13
N LYS A 44 -13.60 -3.22 2.03
CA LYS A 44 -13.30 -2.18 3.02
C LYS A 44 -11.80 -2.12 3.32
N ILE A 45 -11.36 -0.98 3.86
CA ILE A 45 -10.00 -0.84 4.38
C ILE A 45 -9.78 -1.75 5.61
N PRO A 46 -8.55 -2.23 5.85
CA PRO A 46 -8.29 -3.10 6.99
C PRO A 46 -8.49 -2.37 8.32
N PRO A 47 -8.99 -3.05 9.38
CA PRO A 47 -9.24 -2.42 10.68
C PRO A 47 -8.00 -1.75 11.29
N LYS A 48 -6.80 -2.26 11.00
CA LYS A 48 -5.54 -1.67 11.47
C LYS A 48 -5.29 -0.27 10.88
N VAL A 49 -5.75 -0.03 9.65
CA VAL A 49 -5.71 1.29 9.00
C VAL A 49 -6.79 2.18 9.62
N GLU A 50 -8.03 1.70 9.61
CA GLU A 50 -9.22 2.44 10.07
C GLU A 50 -9.07 2.91 11.52
N LEU A 51 -8.66 2.02 12.43
CA LEU A 51 -8.54 2.32 13.85
C LEU A 51 -7.25 3.10 14.20
N SER A 52 -6.37 3.34 13.24
CA SER A 52 -5.11 4.05 13.51
C SER A 52 -5.36 5.51 13.84
N SER A 53 -4.65 6.03 14.85
CA SER A 53 -4.80 7.44 15.25
C SER A 53 -4.44 8.43 14.13
N SER A 54 -3.51 8.05 13.24
CA SER A 54 -3.11 8.85 12.09
C SER A 54 -4.23 8.98 11.06
N PHE A 55 -4.91 7.87 10.75
CA PHE A 55 -6.06 7.86 9.84
C PHE A 55 -7.24 8.67 10.40
N GLN A 56 -7.60 8.43 11.66
CA GLN A 56 -8.70 9.14 12.33
C GLN A 56 -8.46 10.65 12.39
N LYS A 57 -7.23 11.08 12.68
CA LYS A 57 -6.84 12.50 12.61
C LYS A 57 -6.92 13.06 11.19
N TRP A 58 -6.51 12.27 10.20
CA TRP A 58 -6.55 12.69 8.80
C TRP A 58 -7.98 12.89 8.29
N ILE A 59 -8.87 11.91 8.47
CA ILE A 59 -10.29 12.05 8.12
C ILE A 59 -10.92 13.23 8.88
N THR A 60 -10.65 13.37 10.18
CA THR A 60 -11.17 14.50 10.96
C THR A 60 -10.71 15.85 10.41
N ASN A 61 -9.45 15.97 9.98
CA ASN A 61 -8.94 17.18 9.36
C ASN A 61 -9.62 17.48 8.01
N LEU A 62 -9.86 16.46 7.18
CA LEU A 62 -10.59 16.60 5.92
C LEU A 62 -12.04 17.04 6.17
N ARG A 63 -12.70 16.47 7.18
CA ARG A 63 -14.05 16.88 7.60
C ARG A 63 -14.11 18.33 8.06
N ASN A 64 -13.11 18.78 8.80
CA ASN A 64 -13.01 20.19 9.20
C ASN A 64 -12.80 21.14 8.01
N LYS A 65 -12.25 20.65 6.89
CA LYS A 65 -12.13 21.36 5.61
C LYS A 65 -13.39 21.24 4.74
N GLY A 66 -14.46 20.60 5.22
CA GLY A 66 -15.73 20.46 4.52
C GLY A 66 -15.83 19.24 3.62
N VAL A 67 -14.86 18.32 3.65
CA VAL A 67 -14.91 17.05 2.92
C VAL A 67 -15.62 16.01 3.77
N GLN A 68 -16.76 15.51 3.32
CA GLN A 68 -17.42 14.37 3.93
C GLN A 68 -16.75 13.10 3.37
N LEU A 69 -15.89 12.50 4.17
CA LEU A 69 -15.18 11.27 3.83
C LEU A 69 -15.26 10.32 5.02
N GLU A 70 -15.72 9.10 4.79
CA GLU A 70 -15.82 8.08 5.82
C GLU A 70 -15.01 6.83 5.44
N ALA A 71 -14.70 5.98 6.41
CA ALA A 71 -13.86 4.80 6.20
C ALA A 71 -14.50 3.76 5.25
N ASP A 72 -15.82 3.68 5.24
CA ASP A 72 -16.61 2.75 4.43
C ASP A 72 -16.75 3.18 2.96
N GLU A 73 -16.33 4.39 2.61
CA GLU A 73 -16.29 4.88 1.22
C GLU A 73 -15.08 4.36 0.45
N PHE A 74 -14.11 3.74 1.12
CA PHE A 74 -12.90 3.20 0.51
C PHE A 74 -13.09 1.75 0.04
N THR A 75 -12.83 1.52 -1.24
CA THR A 75 -12.90 0.19 -1.88
C THR A 75 -11.56 -0.21 -2.46
N LEU A 76 -11.24 -1.51 -2.44
CA LEU A 76 -10.01 -2.01 -3.06
C LEU A 76 -10.09 -1.84 -4.58
N VAL A 77 -9.10 -1.16 -5.17
CA VAL A 77 -9.01 -0.98 -6.62
C VAL A 77 -7.83 -1.71 -7.25
N GLU A 78 -6.73 -1.87 -6.51
CA GLU A 78 -5.50 -2.46 -7.07
C GLU A 78 -4.65 -3.14 -6.00
N GLU A 79 -4.02 -4.26 -6.37
CA GLU A 79 -2.99 -4.92 -5.57
C GLU A 79 -1.78 -5.19 -6.46
N ASN A 80 -0.61 -4.72 -6.02
CA ASN A 80 0.63 -4.74 -6.78
C ASN A 80 1.80 -5.24 -5.93
N GLU A 81 2.85 -5.71 -6.58
CA GLU A 81 4.13 -5.95 -5.93
C GLU A 81 4.98 -4.67 -5.88
N ILE A 82 5.73 -4.46 -4.79
CA ILE A 82 6.59 -3.27 -4.60
C ILE A 82 7.95 -3.50 -5.26
N TYR A 83 8.54 -4.66 -5.01
CA TYR A 83 9.88 -5.04 -5.40
C TYR A 83 9.90 -5.50 -6.85
N ASN A 84 10.03 -4.52 -7.75
CA ASN A 84 10.48 -4.76 -9.11
C ASN A 84 11.91 -4.24 -9.25
N THR A 85 12.79 -5.04 -9.84
CA THR A 85 14.23 -4.76 -9.99
C THR A 85 14.53 -3.45 -10.71
N LYS A 86 13.55 -2.86 -11.42
CA LYS A 86 13.69 -1.56 -12.08
C LYS A 86 13.69 -0.36 -11.12
N TRP A 87 13.09 -0.47 -9.94
CA TRP A 87 12.78 0.70 -9.09
C TRP A 87 13.31 0.59 -7.66
N MET A 88 14.17 -0.40 -7.39
CA MET A 88 14.80 -0.62 -6.10
C MET A 88 16.30 -0.86 -6.26
N LYS A 89 17.07 -0.19 -5.43
CA LYS A 89 18.50 -0.41 -5.25
C LYS A 89 18.73 -1.02 -3.88
N ILE A 90 19.56 -2.06 -3.85
CA ILE A 90 19.90 -2.80 -2.64
C ILE A 90 21.42 -2.74 -2.51
N TYR A 91 21.89 -2.31 -1.34
CA TYR A 91 23.31 -2.22 -1.02
C TYR A 91 23.61 -3.06 0.22
N SER A 92 24.79 -3.68 0.27
CA SER A 92 25.24 -4.36 1.48
C SER A 92 25.80 -3.37 2.49
N MET A 93 25.54 -3.58 3.78
CA MET A 93 26.19 -2.81 4.85
C MET A 93 27.71 -3.00 4.89
N ASP A 94 28.21 -4.12 4.36
CA ASP A 94 29.64 -4.45 4.31
C ASP A 94 30.39 -3.72 3.18
N GLU A 95 29.68 -3.06 2.26
CA GLU A 95 30.31 -2.29 1.20
C GLU A 95 30.97 -1.02 1.78
N PRO A 96 32.23 -0.72 1.41
CA PRO A 96 32.93 0.44 1.96
C PRO A 96 32.17 1.75 1.75
N GLY A 97 31.93 2.50 2.81
CA GLY A 97 31.24 3.79 2.77
C GLY A 97 29.71 3.74 2.87
N MET A 98 29.09 2.56 2.77
CA MET A 98 27.63 2.43 2.77
C MET A 98 27.01 2.64 4.15
N ALA A 99 27.69 2.22 5.21
CA ALA A 99 27.24 2.44 6.58
C ALA A 99 27.24 3.94 6.93
N GLU A 100 28.31 4.65 6.57
CA GLU A 100 28.41 6.10 6.77
C GLU A 100 27.39 6.87 5.94
N GLU A 101 27.15 6.42 4.70
CA GLU A 101 26.12 6.99 3.83
C GLU A 101 24.72 6.82 4.44
N LEU A 102 24.39 5.62 4.94
CA LEU A 102 23.13 5.34 5.61
C LEU A 102 22.92 6.31 6.79
N ASP A 103 23.88 6.39 7.70
CA ASP A 103 23.78 7.25 8.87
C ASP A 103 23.64 8.73 8.48
N ARG A 104 24.37 9.17 7.46
CA ARG A 104 24.27 10.53 6.93
C ARG A 104 22.87 10.82 6.39
N VAL A 105 22.34 9.96 5.53
CA VAL A 105 21.02 10.15 4.90
C VAL A 105 19.91 10.07 5.95
N LEU A 106 20.01 9.14 6.92
CA LEU A 106 19.07 9.06 8.05
C LEU A 106 19.13 10.31 8.94
N LEU A 107 20.27 10.96 9.08
CA LEU A 107 20.39 12.20 9.87
C LEU A 107 19.88 13.42 9.09
N GLU A 108 20.26 13.58 7.82
CA GLU A 108 19.88 14.70 6.97
C GLU A 108 18.36 14.80 6.77
N ASN A 109 17.67 13.65 6.69
CA ASN A 109 16.23 13.59 6.47
C ASN A 109 15.42 13.65 7.77
N ARG A 110 16.08 13.66 8.93
CA ARG A 110 15.40 13.74 10.21
C ARG A 110 14.75 15.11 10.36
N ASN A 111 13.49 15.12 10.81
CA ASN A 111 12.67 16.33 10.97
C ASN A 111 12.38 17.12 9.68
N GLN A 112 12.65 16.56 8.49
CA GLN A 112 12.17 17.18 7.26
C GLN A 112 10.64 17.05 7.16
N ALA A 113 10.00 18.08 6.63
CA ALA A 113 8.58 18.01 6.33
C ALA A 113 8.31 16.89 5.31
N LYS A 114 7.20 16.17 5.48
CA LYS A 114 6.80 15.04 4.60
C LYS A 114 7.82 13.87 4.56
N VAL A 115 8.68 13.78 5.56
CA VAL A 115 9.49 12.59 5.86
C VAL A 115 9.01 11.99 7.17
N ILE A 116 8.76 10.69 7.18
CA ILE A 116 8.27 9.97 8.35
C ILE A 116 9.12 8.73 8.56
N TYR A 117 9.61 8.56 9.78
CA TYR A 117 10.44 7.41 10.17
C TYR A 117 9.56 6.25 10.62
N ALA A 118 10.04 5.04 10.36
CA ALA A 118 9.49 3.84 10.97
C ALA A 118 9.70 3.87 12.49
N PRO A 119 8.90 3.15 13.29
CA PRO A 119 9.06 3.11 14.75
C PRO A 119 10.45 2.68 15.24
N SER A 120 11.19 1.92 14.43
CA SER A 120 12.56 1.49 14.71
C SER A 120 13.63 2.55 14.44
N ASP A 121 13.27 3.69 13.81
CA ASP A 121 14.17 4.73 13.32
C ASP A 121 15.23 4.27 12.30
N ARG A 122 15.15 3.02 11.80
CA ARG A 122 16.14 2.43 10.87
C ARG A 122 15.89 2.76 9.41
N HIS A 123 14.70 3.26 9.08
CA HIS A 123 14.33 3.68 7.74
C HIS A 123 13.18 4.69 7.79
N PHE A 124 12.95 5.35 6.68
CA PHE A 124 11.90 6.35 6.52
C PHE A 124 11.22 6.24 5.16
N ILE A 125 10.03 6.83 5.08
CA ILE A 125 9.39 7.18 3.82
C ILE A 125 9.45 8.70 3.63
N ASP A 126 9.79 9.11 2.41
CA ASP A 126 9.81 10.50 1.99
C ASP A 126 8.82 10.65 0.83
N PHE A 127 7.76 11.42 1.09
CA PHE A 127 6.68 11.74 0.16
C PHE A 127 6.60 13.25 -0.09
N SER A 128 7.74 13.94 -0.03
CA SER A 128 7.81 15.36 -0.33
C SER A 128 7.42 15.65 -1.78
N ASN A 129 6.59 16.66 -1.99
CA ASN A 129 6.13 17.06 -3.33
C ASN A 129 7.18 17.93 -4.06
N LYS A 130 8.45 17.50 -4.06
CA LYS A 130 9.57 18.17 -4.73
C LYS A 130 10.52 17.15 -5.33
N GLU A 131 11.22 17.52 -6.40
CA GLU A 131 12.30 16.68 -6.94
C GLU A 131 13.46 16.59 -5.95
N ARG A 132 13.97 15.38 -5.74
CA ARG A 132 14.99 15.09 -4.72
C ARG A 132 15.68 13.76 -4.97
N TYR A 133 17.00 13.71 -4.86
CA TYR A 133 17.77 12.45 -4.91
C TYR A 133 17.45 11.53 -6.11
N GLY A 134 17.05 12.09 -7.25
CA GLY A 134 16.62 11.33 -8.45
C GLY A 134 15.15 10.86 -8.44
N TYR A 135 14.36 11.25 -7.44
CA TYR A 135 12.92 11.03 -7.33
C TYR A 135 12.14 12.30 -7.71
N GLN A 136 10.99 12.09 -8.35
CA GLN A 136 10.06 13.16 -8.73
C GLN A 136 9.12 13.55 -7.58
N SER A 137 8.40 14.66 -7.73
CA SER A 137 7.43 15.15 -6.75
C SER A 137 6.23 14.21 -6.54
N ASN A 138 5.90 13.40 -7.56
CA ASN A 138 4.82 12.41 -7.57
C ASN A 138 5.30 10.99 -7.15
N GLU A 139 6.48 10.88 -6.56
CA GLU A 139 7.08 9.61 -6.14
C GLU A 139 7.35 9.57 -4.63
N VAL A 140 7.07 8.41 -4.02
CA VAL A 140 7.41 8.11 -2.61
C VAL A 140 8.65 7.25 -2.59
N ARG A 141 9.66 7.74 -1.86
CA ARG A 141 10.91 7.02 -1.60
C ARG A 141 10.83 6.30 -0.27
N LEU A 142 11.22 5.03 -0.26
CA LEU A 142 11.60 4.29 0.93
C LEU A 142 13.13 4.24 0.99
N TYR A 143 13.70 4.67 2.11
CA TYR A 143 15.13 4.58 2.32
C TYR A 143 15.48 4.12 3.73
N GLY A 144 16.40 3.16 3.84
CA GLY A 144 17.07 2.82 5.08
C GLY A 144 17.41 1.34 5.20
N LEU A 145 17.66 0.90 6.43
CA LEU A 145 18.18 -0.42 6.72
C LEU A 145 17.05 -1.40 7.02
N LYS A 146 16.99 -2.47 6.22
CA LYS A 146 16.14 -3.64 6.47
C LYS A 146 17.04 -4.87 6.61
N GLU A 147 16.94 -5.54 7.74
CA GLU A 147 17.83 -6.65 8.10
C GLU A 147 19.31 -6.23 8.02
N ASP A 148 20.06 -6.73 7.04
CA ASP A 148 21.46 -6.45 6.75
C ASP A 148 21.67 -5.63 5.46
N LYS A 149 20.59 -5.20 4.78
CA LYS A 149 20.63 -4.48 3.51
C LYS A 149 20.07 -3.08 3.61
N ILE A 150 20.73 -2.14 2.93
CA ILE A 150 20.21 -0.80 2.71
C ILE A 150 19.33 -0.85 1.47
N ILE A 151 18.07 -0.44 1.64
CA ILE A 151 17.09 -0.34 0.57
C ILE A 151 16.92 1.13 0.20
N ASP A 152 17.01 1.43 -1.09
CA ASP A 152 16.61 2.71 -1.67
C ASP A 152 15.64 2.42 -2.82
N ALA A 153 14.35 2.65 -2.59
CA ALA A 153 13.30 2.20 -3.49
C ALA A 153 12.23 3.26 -3.72
N LYS A 154 11.70 3.28 -4.94
CA LYS A 154 10.43 3.91 -5.24
C LYS A 154 9.30 2.94 -4.92
N VAL A 155 8.47 3.29 -3.94
CA VAL A 155 7.42 2.40 -3.42
C VAL A 155 6.01 2.81 -3.88
N VAL A 156 5.80 4.09 -4.14
CA VAL A 156 4.53 4.61 -4.67
C VAL A 156 4.83 5.65 -5.74
N ASP A 157 4.06 5.62 -6.82
CA ASP A 157 4.12 6.57 -7.92
C ASP A 157 2.69 6.90 -8.38
N CYS A 158 2.43 8.17 -8.64
CA CYS A 158 1.12 8.63 -9.11
C CYS A 158 1.22 9.39 -10.42
N SER A 159 0.09 9.55 -11.12
CA SER A 159 0.05 10.20 -12.42
C SER A 159 0.18 11.72 -12.30
N VAL A 160 1.21 12.30 -12.91
CA VAL A 160 1.39 13.76 -12.99
C VAL A 160 0.19 14.44 -13.67
N ARG A 161 -0.42 13.80 -14.67
CA ARG A 161 -1.64 14.31 -15.35
C ARG A 161 -2.85 14.39 -14.42
N GLY A 162 -2.84 13.61 -13.34
CA GLY A 162 -3.90 13.56 -12.35
C GLY A 162 -3.80 14.65 -11.28
N ASN A 163 -2.85 15.59 -11.39
CA ASN A 163 -2.48 16.55 -10.33
C ASN A 163 -2.34 15.83 -8.97
N CYS A 164 -1.66 14.70 -8.97
CA CYS A 164 -1.58 13.88 -7.77
C CYS A 164 -0.73 14.56 -6.70
N TYR A 165 -1.15 14.41 -5.44
CA TYR A 165 -0.47 14.98 -4.29
C TYR A 165 -0.51 13.99 -3.12
N TYR A 166 0.63 13.79 -2.46
CA TYR A 166 0.69 12.99 -1.23
C TYR A 166 0.46 13.88 -0.01
N ASP A 167 -0.66 13.64 0.66
CA ASP A 167 -1.08 14.43 1.81
C ASP A 167 -0.39 13.98 3.10
N ARG A 168 -0.41 12.68 3.39
CA ARG A 168 0.10 12.14 4.64
C ARG A 168 0.72 10.77 4.44
N GLY A 169 1.77 10.50 5.22
CA GLY A 169 2.36 9.17 5.38
C GLY A 169 2.43 8.81 6.85
N TYR A 170 2.27 7.54 7.19
CA TYR A 170 2.47 7.04 8.55
C TYR A 170 2.71 5.53 8.56
N PHE A 171 3.48 5.08 9.54
CA PHE A 171 3.71 3.66 9.78
C PHE A 171 2.65 3.08 10.71
N LEU A 172 2.18 1.88 10.39
CA LEU A 172 1.35 1.03 11.25
C LEU A 172 2.20 0.08 12.11
N ASP A 173 3.38 -0.28 11.62
CA ASP A 173 4.47 -0.95 12.33
C ASP A 173 5.80 -0.67 11.60
N ASN A 174 6.86 -1.47 11.80
CA ASN A 174 8.14 -1.25 11.13
C ASN A 174 8.14 -1.57 9.63
N ASP A 175 7.25 -2.43 9.14
CA ASP A 175 7.28 -2.90 7.75
C ASP A 175 6.02 -2.52 6.97
N VAL A 176 4.99 -2.04 7.68
CA VAL A 176 3.71 -1.69 7.11
C VAL A 176 3.45 -0.20 7.31
N PHE A 177 3.20 0.50 6.21
CA PHE A 177 2.87 1.93 6.23
C PHE A 177 1.75 2.27 5.26
N VAL A 178 1.18 3.45 5.47
CA VAL A 178 0.12 4.01 4.65
C VAL A 178 0.56 5.36 4.11
N VAL A 179 0.34 5.59 2.82
CA VAL A 179 0.44 6.92 2.20
C VAL A 179 -0.91 7.30 1.62
N THR A 180 -1.37 8.50 1.93
CA THR A 180 -2.62 9.05 1.41
C THR A 180 -2.32 9.93 0.19
N GLU A 181 -2.97 9.63 -0.93
CA GLU A 181 -2.91 10.40 -2.15
C GLU A 181 -4.26 11.07 -2.39
N VAL A 182 -4.23 12.31 -2.91
CA VAL A 182 -5.38 12.85 -3.64
C VAL A 182 -4.99 12.99 -5.10
N SER A 183 -5.86 12.55 -5.98
CA SER A 183 -5.63 12.63 -7.42
C SER A 183 -6.95 12.73 -8.16
N ARG A 184 -6.92 13.21 -9.39
CA ARG A 184 -8.09 13.16 -10.25
C ARG A 184 -8.46 11.70 -10.52
N ASN A 185 -9.77 11.43 -10.60
CA ASN A 185 -10.29 10.13 -10.98
C ASN A 185 -10.09 9.92 -12.50
N ILE A 186 -8.84 9.69 -12.91
CA ILE A 186 -8.45 9.44 -14.28
C ILE A 186 -7.67 8.13 -14.34
N THR A 187 -7.94 7.33 -15.35
CA THR A 187 -7.12 6.14 -15.62
C THR A 187 -5.73 6.61 -16.03
N LYS A 188 -4.67 6.00 -15.48
CA LYS A 188 -3.25 6.36 -15.73
C LYS A 188 -2.88 6.39 -17.22
N HIS A 189 -3.63 5.69 -18.07
CA HIS A 189 -3.41 5.56 -19.51
C HIS A 189 -4.41 6.33 -20.39
N ASP A 190 -5.37 7.05 -19.81
CA ASP A 190 -6.34 7.80 -20.60
C ASP A 190 -5.74 9.14 -21.04
N GLU A 191 -5.37 9.22 -22.32
CA GLU A 191 -4.78 10.41 -22.93
C GLU A 191 -5.82 11.45 -23.36
N THR A 192 -7.11 11.11 -23.28
CA THR A 192 -8.20 11.97 -23.76
C THR A 192 -8.76 12.89 -22.68
N VAL A 193 -8.35 12.71 -21.42
CA VAL A 193 -8.87 13.52 -20.31
C VAL A 193 -8.29 14.93 -20.38
N PRO A 194 -9.15 15.98 -20.42
CA PRO A 194 -8.69 17.36 -20.45
C PRO A 194 -7.86 17.70 -19.20
N ALA A 195 -6.83 18.53 -19.41
CA ALA A 195 -6.07 19.11 -18.31
C ALA A 195 -7.02 19.87 -17.38
N CYS A 196 -6.81 19.73 -16.08
CA CYS A 196 -7.52 20.46 -15.05
C CYS A 196 -6.49 21.30 -14.31
N LEU A 197 -6.70 22.61 -14.23
CA LEU A 197 -5.83 23.45 -13.43
C LEU A 197 -6.13 23.26 -11.93
N PRO A 198 -5.13 23.35 -11.04
CA PRO A 198 -5.35 23.22 -9.59
C PRO A 198 -6.40 24.20 -9.02
N SER A 199 -6.58 25.35 -9.67
CA SER A 199 -7.56 26.39 -9.35
C SER A 199 -8.98 26.11 -9.85
N GLU A 200 -9.16 25.10 -10.69
CA GLU A 200 -10.45 24.72 -11.28
C GLU A 200 -11.15 23.63 -10.46
N THR A 201 -12.48 23.54 -10.62
CA THR A 201 -13.26 22.47 -10.00
C THR A 201 -13.18 21.22 -10.85
N CYS A 202 -12.68 20.14 -10.28
CA CYS A 202 -12.56 18.84 -10.94
C CYS A 202 -12.91 17.71 -9.99
N THR A 203 -13.13 16.54 -10.56
CA THR A 203 -13.45 15.34 -9.80
C THR A 203 -12.16 14.65 -9.32
N TYR A 204 -12.01 14.58 -8.01
CA TYR A 204 -10.91 13.95 -7.29
C TYR A 204 -11.39 12.71 -6.54
N SER A 205 -10.45 11.84 -6.18
CA SER A 205 -10.63 10.75 -5.24
C SER A 205 -9.46 10.74 -4.27
N PHE A 206 -9.72 10.26 -3.05
CA PHE A 206 -8.66 9.92 -2.11
C PHE A 206 -8.25 8.47 -2.32
N LYS A 207 -6.94 8.22 -2.28
CA LYS A 207 -6.37 6.88 -2.33
C LYS A 207 -5.54 6.61 -1.10
N LEU A 208 -5.64 5.40 -0.58
CA LEU A 208 -4.82 4.88 0.50
C LEU A 208 -3.92 3.80 -0.07
N HIS A 209 -2.63 4.06 -0.09
CA HIS A 209 -1.60 3.09 -0.43
C HIS A 209 -1.16 2.39 0.83
N LEU A 210 -1.69 1.20 1.09
CA LEU A 210 -1.21 0.31 2.13
C LEU A 210 -0.04 -0.51 1.58
N VAL A 211 1.14 -0.27 2.13
CA VAL A 211 2.38 -0.91 1.69
C VAL A 211 2.86 -1.85 2.79
N ASP A 212 3.06 -3.12 2.46
CA ASP A 212 3.61 -4.15 3.33
C ASP A 212 4.94 -4.66 2.74
N LEU A 213 6.03 -4.26 3.37
CA LEU A 213 7.39 -4.61 2.94
C LEU A 213 7.75 -6.08 3.19
N ASN A 214 7.03 -6.78 4.08
CA ASN A 214 7.29 -8.18 4.37
C ASN A 214 6.58 -9.09 3.37
N ARG A 215 5.38 -8.69 2.94
CA ARG A 215 4.63 -9.41 1.90
C ARG A 215 4.96 -8.96 0.49
N ASN A 216 5.81 -7.95 0.33
CA ASN A 216 6.10 -7.32 -0.94
C ASN A 216 4.81 -6.88 -1.66
N SER A 217 3.87 -6.28 -0.94
CA SER A 217 2.56 -5.91 -1.50
C SER A 217 2.21 -4.45 -1.26
N ARG A 218 1.62 -3.83 -2.28
CA ARG A 218 1.01 -2.52 -2.25
C ARG A 218 -0.46 -2.68 -2.62
N ILE A 219 -1.32 -2.36 -1.68
CA ILE A 219 -2.77 -2.43 -1.81
C ILE A 219 -3.30 -1.01 -1.86
N ILE A 220 -4.08 -0.69 -2.90
CA ILE A 220 -4.63 0.64 -3.13
C ILE A 220 -6.13 0.60 -2.89
N TYR A 221 -6.58 1.38 -1.92
CA TYR A 221 -8.00 1.65 -1.69
C TYR A 221 -8.36 3.03 -2.20
N GLU A 222 -9.49 3.16 -2.89
CA GLU A 222 -9.96 4.42 -3.46
C GLU A 222 -11.32 4.79 -2.89
N SER A 223 -11.48 6.07 -2.52
CA SER A 223 -12.74 6.63 -2.05
C SER A 223 -13.72 6.85 -3.20
N THR A 224 -14.97 7.13 -2.86
CA THR A 224 -15.92 7.71 -3.80
C THR A 224 -15.37 9.02 -4.40
N PRO A 225 -15.57 9.28 -5.70
CA PRO A 225 -15.14 10.53 -6.31
C PRO A 225 -15.98 11.71 -5.81
N PHE A 226 -15.34 12.88 -5.70
CA PHE A 226 -15.96 14.13 -5.26
C PHE A 226 -15.40 15.32 -6.05
N ASP A 227 -16.19 16.39 -6.15
CA ASP A 227 -15.75 17.61 -6.84
C ASP A 227 -15.09 18.59 -5.87
N ALA A 228 -13.89 19.04 -6.21
CA ALA A 228 -13.14 20.01 -5.42
C ALA A 228 -12.25 20.91 -6.28
N VAL A 229 -11.79 22.00 -5.67
CA VAL A 229 -10.67 22.81 -6.17
C VAL A 229 -9.45 22.40 -5.36
N LEU A 230 -8.39 21.95 -6.04
CA LEU A 230 -7.23 21.33 -5.39
C LEU A 230 -6.52 22.31 -4.45
N ASP A 231 -6.35 23.56 -4.87
CA ASP A 231 -5.72 24.63 -4.08
C ASP A 231 -6.45 24.90 -2.76
N LYS A 232 -7.77 24.68 -2.72
CA LYS A 232 -8.57 24.83 -1.49
C LYS A 232 -8.43 23.63 -0.57
N LEU A 233 -8.24 22.44 -1.15
CA LEU A 233 -8.11 21.19 -0.42
C LEU A 233 -6.72 21.08 0.25
N ILE A 234 -5.70 21.51 -0.48
CA ILE A 234 -4.29 21.51 -0.09
C ILE A 234 -3.73 22.92 -0.28
N PRO A 235 -3.79 23.77 0.75
CA PRO A 235 -3.34 25.16 0.65
C PRO A 235 -1.81 25.32 0.59
N GLU A 236 -1.05 24.23 0.70
CA GLU A 236 0.42 24.21 0.68
C GLU A 236 1.00 23.85 -0.71
N LEU A 237 0.17 23.86 -1.76
CA LEU A 237 0.57 23.63 -3.16
C LEU A 237 1.27 24.85 -3.79
#